data_AF-A0AAN6W249-F1
#
_entry.id   AF-A0AAN6W249-F1
#
_cell.length_a   1.000
_cell.length_b   1.000
_cell.length_c   1.000
_cell.angle_alpha   90.00
_cell.angle_beta   90.00
_cell.angle_gamma   90.00
#
_symmetry.space_group_name_H-M   'P 1'
#
loop_
_entity.id
_entity.type
_entity.pdbx_description
1 polymer ?
#
loop_
_entity_poly.entity_id
_entity_poly.type
_entity_poly.pdbx_seq_one_letter_code
_entity_poly.pdbx_strand_id
1 'polypeptide(L)'
;ADPAKYPDKSVKQSVLAALKVRYRHIDTSLRYGNGLGEREVGEVIHESGILREEIVVVTKLYNVFRGPEDVEVNLVISLQNLGFG
;
A
#
# COMPACT_ATOMS: atom_id res chain seq x y z
N ALA A 1 0.49 4.46 -16.93
CA ALA A 1 1.96 4.53 -16.79
C ALA A 1 2.58 3.76 -17.93
N ASP A 2 3.80 4.09 -18.34
CA ASP A 2 4.53 3.30 -19.35
C ASP A 2 4.90 1.93 -18.75
N PRO A 3 4.35 0.82 -19.26
CA PRO A 3 4.64 -0.53 -18.74
C PRO A 3 6.11 -0.91 -18.89
N ALA A 4 6.82 -0.32 -19.86
CA ALA A 4 8.25 -0.55 -20.04
C ALA A 4 9.09 0.11 -18.93
N LYS A 5 8.58 1.21 -18.34
CA LYS A 5 9.26 1.93 -17.25
C LYS A 5 8.90 1.36 -15.86
N TYR A 6 7.70 0.80 -15.71
CA TYR A 6 7.21 0.21 -14.47
C TYR A 6 6.57 -1.15 -14.78
N PRO A 7 7.39 -2.22 -14.92
CA PRO A 7 6.87 -3.54 -15.20
C PRO A 7 5.92 -4.00 -14.10
N ASP A 8 4.99 -4.90 -14.46
CA ASP A 8 4.07 -5.54 -13.53
C ASP A 8 4.83 -6.13 -12.34
N LYS A 9 4.33 -5.90 -11.11
CA LYS A 9 4.94 -6.26 -9.81
C LYS A 9 6.15 -5.43 -9.34
N SER A 10 6.38 -4.26 -9.93
CA SER A 10 7.43 -3.34 -9.46
C SER A 10 7.24 -2.88 -8.02
N VAL A 11 6.00 -2.78 -7.50
CA VAL A 11 5.75 -2.38 -6.11
C VAL A 11 6.17 -3.50 -5.16
N LYS A 12 5.70 -4.73 -5.37
CA LYS A 12 6.10 -5.90 -4.56
C LYS A 12 7.62 -6.03 -4.42
N GLN A 13 8.34 -5.95 -5.54
CA GLN A 13 9.81 -6.04 -5.54
C GLN A 13 10.48 -4.87 -4.79
N SER A 14 9.97 -3.66 -4.96
CA SER A 14 10.51 -2.46 -4.28
C SER A 14 10.33 -2.54 -2.77
N VAL A 15 9.14 -2.92 -2.30
CA VAL A 15 8.85 -3.07 -0.87
C VAL A 15 9.70 -4.18 -0.27
N LEU A 16 9.82 -5.33 -0.94
CA LEU A 16 10.66 -6.44 -0.49
C LEU A 16 12.13 -6.00 -0.34
N ALA A 17 12.66 -5.27 -1.32
CA ALA A 17 14.03 -4.73 -1.25
C ALA A 17 14.19 -3.76 -0.07
N ALA A 18 13.22 -2.88 0.16
CA ALA A 18 13.21 -1.95 1.29
C ALA A 18 13.22 -2.69 2.65
N LEU A 19 12.36 -3.71 2.80
CA LEU A 19 12.29 -4.53 4.01
C LEU A 19 13.61 -5.28 4.28
N LYS A 20 14.26 -5.81 3.24
CA LYS A 20 15.57 -6.49 3.32
C LYS A 20 16.67 -5.59 3.84
N VAL A 21 16.65 -4.30 3.49
CA VAL A 21 17.62 -3.30 3.99
C VAL A 21 17.11 -2.54 5.23
N ARG A 22 16.12 -3.10 5.93
CA ARG A 22 15.59 -2.63 7.22
C ARG A 22 14.76 -1.36 7.19
N TYR A 23 14.27 -0.90 6.03
CA TYR A 23 13.19 0.09 6.04
C TYR A 23 11.94 -0.53 6.67
N ARG A 24 11.23 0.28 7.46
CA ARG A 24 10.02 -0.10 8.18
C ARG A 24 8.87 0.90 8.01
N HIS A 25 9.11 1.99 7.29
CA HIS A 25 8.09 2.97 6.96
C HIS A 25 7.78 2.84 5.47
N ILE A 26 6.56 2.39 5.15
CA ILE A 26 6.09 2.17 3.78
C ILE A 26 4.93 3.12 3.49
N ASP A 27 5.02 3.80 2.35
CA ASP A 27 4.02 4.78 1.91
C ASP A 27 3.30 4.31 0.65
N THR A 28 1.98 4.45 0.61
CA THR A 28 1.13 4.11 -0.54
C THR A 28 -0.07 5.07 -0.64
N SER A 29 -1.00 4.80 -1.56
CA SER A 29 -2.25 5.55 -1.73
C SER A 29 -3.28 4.72 -2.48
N LEU A 30 -4.55 4.89 -2.14
CA LEU A 30 -5.70 4.36 -2.88
C LEU A 30 -5.67 4.73 -4.37
N ARG A 31 -5.04 5.85 -4.74
CA ARG A 31 -4.93 6.27 -6.15
C ARG A 31 -3.87 5.48 -6.94
N TYR A 32 -2.89 4.90 -6.27
CA TYR A 32 -1.77 4.20 -6.92
C TYR A 32 -2.26 2.89 -7.53
N GLY A 33 -2.33 2.86 -8.85
CA GLY A 33 -2.92 1.74 -9.58
C GLY A 33 -4.38 1.47 -9.19
N ASN A 34 -5.14 2.49 -8.76
CA ASN A 34 -6.51 2.33 -8.26
C ASN A 34 -6.62 1.28 -7.13
N GLY A 35 -5.71 1.33 -6.16
CA GLY A 35 -5.66 0.42 -5.01
C GLY A 35 -4.80 -0.82 -5.23
N LEU A 36 -4.32 -1.08 -6.45
CA LEU A 36 -3.39 -2.20 -6.69
C LEU A 36 -2.08 -2.04 -5.92
N GLY A 37 -1.57 -0.82 -5.75
CA GLY A 37 -0.37 -0.57 -4.97
C GLY A 37 -0.53 -0.91 -3.49
N GLU A 38 -1.70 -0.65 -2.91
CA GLU A 38 -2.03 -1.06 -1.54
C GLU A 38 -2.07 -2.58 -1.39
N ARG A 39 -2.66 -3.28 -2.36
CA ARG A 39 -2.72 -4.75 -2.36
C ARG A 39 -1.34 -5.39 -2.40
N GLU A 40 -0.47 -4.91 -3.28
CA GLU A 40 0.91 -5.44 -3.35
C GLU A 40 1.72 -5.12 -2.08
N VAL A 41 1.51 -3.96 -1.45
CA VAL A 41 2.14 -3.62 -0.16
C VAL A 41 1.66 -4.57 0.94
N GLY A 42 0.35 -4.79 1.06
CA GLY A 42 -0.24 -5.69 2.05
C GLY A 42 0.26 -7.13 1.89
N GLU A 43 0.27 -7.64 0.66
CA GLU A 43 0.77 -8.97 0.31
C GLU A 43 2.23 -9.16 0.75
N VAL A 44 3.12 -8.20 0.42
CA VAL A 44 4.53 -8.28 0.82
C VAL A 44 4.72 -8.21 2.33
N ILE A 45 3.97 -7.36 3.02
CA ILE A 45 4.05 -7.28 4.48
C ILE A 45 3.65 -8.63 5.10
N HIS A 46 2.57 -9.23 4.64
CA HIS A 46 2.11 -10.54 5.14
C HIS A 46 3.11 -11.67 4.87
N GLU A 47 3.70 -11.68 3.67
CA GLU A 47 4.71 -12.68 3.28
C GLU A 47 6.09 -12.45 3.94
N SER A 48 6.37 -11.25 4.46
CA SER A 48 7.70 -10.88 4.96
C SER A 48 8.11 -11.60 6.25
N GLY A 49 7.14 -12.08 7.04
CA GLY A 49 7.37 -12.64 8.37
C GLY A 49 7.79 -11.61 9.43
N ILE A 50 7.85 -10.32 9.10
CA ILE A 50 8.11 -9.24 10.06
C ILE A 50 6.83 -8.97 10.85
N LEU A 51 6.94 -8.76 12.17
CA LEU A 51 5.79 -8.45 13.00
C LEU A 51 5.13 -7.15 12.55
N ARG A 52 3.79 -7.13 12.48
CA ARG A 52 3.04 -5.97 11.99
C ARG A 52 3.36 -4.70 12.78
N GLU A 53 3.60 -4.80 14.08
CA GLU A 53 3.96 -3.68 14.97
C GLU A 53 5.32 -3.06 14.66
N GLU A 54 6.21 -3.77 13.94
CA GLU A 54 7.48 -3.23 13.49
C GLU A 54 7.38 -2.39 12.22
N ILE A 55 6.22 -2.40 11.53
CA ILE A 55 6.05 -1.73 10.24
C ILE A 55 5.03 -0.60 10.36
N VAL A 56 5.43 0.61 9.97
CA VAL A 56 4.53 1.74 9.78
C VAL A 56 4.09 1.78 8.32
N VAL A 57 2.77 1.75 8.09
CA VAL A 57 2.19 1.89 6.76
C VAL A 57 1.36 3.17 6.72
N VAL A 58 1.62 4.00 5.72
CA VAL A 58 0.87 5.23 5.44
C VAL A 58 0.11 5.05 4.13
N THR A 59 -1.19 5.35 4.12
CA THR A 59 -1.98 5.50 2.90
C THR A 59 -2.68 6.85 2.86
N LYS A 60 -3.26 7.20 1.71
CA LYS A 60 -3.83 8.52 1.43
C LYS A 60 -5.17 8.35 0.76
N LEU A 61 -6.13 9.12 1.26
CA LEU A 61 -7.38 9.39 0.54
C LEU A 61 -7.05 10.05 -0.79
N TYR A 62 -7.76 9.65 -1.84
CA TYR A 62 -7.61 10.27 -3.14
C TYR A 62 -8.34 11.62 -3.16
N ASN A 63 -7.76 12.61 -3.83
CA ASN A 63 -8.22 14.01 -3.86
C ASN A 63 -9.66 14.21 -4.35
N VAL A 64 -10.35 13.21 -4.88
CA VAL A 64 -11.78 13.33 -5.25
C VAL A 64 -12.71 13.04 -4.07
N PHE A 65 -12.21 12.41 -3.02
CA PHE A 65 -12.90 12.05 -1.79
C PHE A 65 -12.57 13.07 -0.69
N ARG A 66 -13.31 14.18 -0.66
CA ARG A 66 -13.03 15.33 0.22
C ARG A 66 -14.11 15.56 1.26
N GLY A 67 -15.27 14.92 1.12
CA GLY A 67 -16.35 15.01 2.09
C GLY A 67 -16.01 14.20 3.35
N PRO A 68 -16.43 14.64 4.55
CA PRO A 68 -16.34 13.82 5.76
C PRO A 68 -16.95 12.41 5.57
N GLU A 69 -18.03 12.31 4.81
CA GLU A 69 -18.72 11.07 4.46
C GLU A 69 -17.87 10.09 3.65
N ASP A 70 -16.87 10.61 2.91
CA ASP A 70 -16.00 9.76 2.09
C ASP A 70 -14.90 9.10 2.93
N VAL A 71 -14.55 9.67 4.09
CA VAL A 71 -13.35 9.30 4.85
C VAL A 71 -13.43 7.86 5.33
N GLU A 72 -14.54 7.51 6.00
CA GLU A 72 -14.71 6.17 6.58
C GLU A 72 -14.75 5.10 5.50
N VAL A 73 -15.54 5.32 4.44
CA VAL A 73 -15.68 4.37 3.32
C VAL A 73 -14.32 4.10 2.66
N ASN A 74 -13.56 5.15 2.36
CA ASN A 74 -12.27 5.00 1.69
C ASN A 74 -11.16 4.46 2.61
N LEU A 75 -11.24 4.75 3.91
CA LEU A 75 -10.37 4.11 4.90
C LEU A 75 -10.62 2.60 4.96
N VAL A 76 -11.88 2.16 5.03
CA VAL A 76 -12.24 0.74 5.03
C VAL A 76 -11.75 0.05 3.76
N ILE A 77 -11.92 0.68 2.58
CA ILE A 77 -11.38 0.14 1.33
C ILE A 77 -9.86 -0.02 1.39
N SER A 78 -9.15 0.99 1.91
CA SER A 78 -7.69 0.94 2.04
C SER A 78 -7.25 -0.18 3.00
N LEU A 79 -7.94 -0.34 4.13
CA LEU A 79 -7.69 -1.42 5.10
C LEU A 79 -7.90 -2.81 4.47
N GLN A 80 -8.98 -2.98 3.70
CA GLN A 80 -9.25 -4.22 2.97
C GLN A 80 -8.20 -4.50 1.91
N ASN A 81 -7.81 -3.49 1.11
CA ASN A 81 -6.74 -3.64 0.12
C ASN A 81 -5.42 -4.06 0.77
N LEU A 82 -5.06 -3.46 1.91
CA LEU A 82 -3.84 -3.76 2.66
C LEU A 82 -3.90 -5.10 3.42
N GLY A 83 -5.08 -5.72 3.55
CA GLY A 83 -5.27 -6.92 4.38
C GLY A 83 -5.16 -6.64 5.89
N PHE A 84 -5.50 -5.43 6.33
CA PHE A 84 -5.52 -5.00 7.74
C PHE A 84 -6.94 -4.84 8.32
N GLY A 85 -7.96 -5.07 7.50
CA GLY A 85 -9.38 -5.04 7.90
C GLY A 85 -9.86 -6.30 8.58
#